data_AF-A0A6I9NSD3-F1
#
_entry.id   AF-A0A6I9NSD3-F1
#
_cell.length_a   1.000
_cell.length_b   1.000
_cell.length_c   1.000
_cell.angle_alpha   90.00
_cell.angle_beta   90.00
_cell.angle_gamma   90.00
#
_symmetry.space_group_name_H-M   'P 1'
#
loop_
_entity.id
_entity.type
_entity.pdbx_description
1 polymer ?
#
loop_
_entity_poly.entity_id
_entity_poly.type
_entity_poly.pdbx_seq_one_letter_code
_entity_poly.pdbx_strand_id
1 'polypeptide(L)'
;MTDILQCYPAMKSVNDHGKEVTEYNNKYWVMLTEAESLELYPEKGIQKEEIKWRKWADEWLVHLISPNVYRTTGEAMASFDYIVREGKFSTMEGFFAKYVGAAAMYIIAKRLKSR
;
A
#
# COMPACT_ATOMS: atom_id res chain seq x y z
N MET A 1 -23.24 -7.10 3.22
CA MET A 1 -21.96 -6.55 2.68
C MET A 1 -21.92 -5.03 2.82
N THR A 2 -23.05 -4.32 2.70
CA THR A 2 -23.19 -2.88 2.95
C THR A 2 -22.92 -2.44 4.39
N ASP A 3 -23.23 -3.28 5.38
CA ASP A 3 -23.09 -2.90 6.80
C ASP A 3 -21.62 -2.74 7.22
N ILE A 4 -20.72 -3.53 6.64
CA ILE A 4 -19.27 -3.42 6.87
C ILE A 4 -18.73 -2.12 6.27
N LEU A 5 -19.25 -1.66 5.13
CA LEU A 5 -18.80 -0.42 4.49
C LEU A 5 -19.14 0.82 5.32
N GLN A 6 -20.23 0.77 6.11
CA GLN A 6 -20.59 1.87 7.01
C GLN A 6 -19.57 2.09 8.12
N CYS A 7 -18.83 1.05 8.50
CA CYS A 7 -17.79 1.13 9.51
C CYS A 7 -16.53 1.90 9.07
N TYR A 8 -16.32 2.06 7.76
CA TYR A 8 -15.13 2.67 7.17
C TYR A 8 -15.54 3.82 6.22
N PRO A 9 -16.08 4.94 6.75
CA PRO A 9 -16.54 6.03 5.91
C PRO A 9 -15.35 6.73 5.21
N ALA A 10 -15.55 7.05 3.94
CA ALA A 10 -14.61 7.85 3.16
C ALA A 10 -14.72 9.33 3.57
N MET A 11 -13.62 9.92 4.04
CA MET A 11 -13.47 11.34 4.25
C MET A 11 -12.67 11.95 3.12
N LYS A 12 -13.25 12.94 2.46
CA LYS A 12 -12.55 13.79 1.52
C LYS A 12 -11.98 14.98 2.28
N SER A 13 -10.67 15.14 2.24
CA SER A 13 -9.96 16.30 2.76
C SER A 13 -9.18 16.96 1.63
N VAL A 14 -8.93 18.26 1.74
CA VAL A 14 -8.02 18.96 0.83
C VAL A 14 -6.69 19.07 1.55
N ASN A 15 -5.61 18.59 0.94
CA ASN A 15 -4.29 18.71 1.55
C ASN A 15 -3.75 20.15 1.43
N ASP A 16 -2.62 20.43 2.10
CA ASP A 16 -1.95 21.74 2.07
C ASP A 16 -1.51 22.19 0.66
N HIS A 17 -1.56 21.31 -0.33
CA HIS A 17 -1.22 21.55 -1.74
C HIS A 17 -2.47 21.72 -2.62
N GLY A 18 -3.67 21.84 -2.03
CA GLY A 18 -4.94 22.01 -2.76
C GLY A 18 -5.46 20.75 -3.46
N LYS A 19 -4.88 19.58 -3.19
CA LYS A 19 -5.29 18.29 -3.77
C LYS A 19 -6.35 17.64 -2.89
N GLU A 20 -7.46 17.22 -3.50
CA GLU A 20 -8.43 16.35 -2.83
C GLU A 20 -7.79 14.98 -2.54
N VAL A 21 -7.79 14.60 -1.27
CA VAL A 21 -7.34 13.31 -0.75
C VAL A 21 -8.54 12.63 -0.11
N THR A 22 -8.74 11.35 -0.42
CA THR A 22 -9.76 10.54 0.24
C THR A 22 -9.08 9.61 1.22
N GLU A 23 -9.41 9.72 2.50
CA GLU A 23 -8.94 8.84 3.56
C GLU A 23 -10.11 8.06 4.14
N TYR A 24 -9.89 6.80 4.50
CA TYR A 24 -10.92 5.97 5.13
C TYR A 24 -10.68 5.94 6.64
N ASN A 25 -11.69 6.40 7.40
CA ASN A 25 -11.64 6.32 8.86
C ASN A 25 -11.66 4.86 9.29
N ASN A 26 -11.07 4.62 10.47
CA ASN A 26 -10.99 3.29 11.09
C ASN A 26 -10.28 2.24 10.24
N LYS A 27 -9.55 2.59 9.15
CA LYS A 27 -8.95 1.62 8.22
C LYS A 27 -8.08 0.52 8.84
N TYR A 28 -7.53 0.75 10.03
CA TYR A 28 -6.72 -0.24 10.76
C TYR A 28 -7.48 -0.93 11.91
N TRP A 29 -8.67 -0.44 12.26
CA TRP A 29 -9.50 -0.97 13.32
C TRP A 29 -10.47 -2.01 12.77
N VAL A 30 -10.39 -3.25 13.26
CA VAL A 30 -11.32 -4.31 12.89
C VAL A 30 -12.59 -4.16 13.74
N MET A 31 -13.72 -3.93 13.09
CA MET A 31 -15.02 -3.86 13.76
C MET A 31 -15.52 -5.25 14.09
N LEU A 32 -15.40 -5.64 15.36
CA LEU A 32 -15.84 -6.93 15.90
C LEU A 32 -16.93 -6.69 16.94
N THR A 33 -17.82 -7.67 17.10
CA THR A 33 -18.70 -7.74 18.28
C THR A 33 -17.89 -8.10 19.52
N GLU A 34 -18.45 -7.90 20.72
CA GLU A 34 -17.76 -8.21 21.98
C GLU A 34 -17.33 -9.68 22.07
N ALA A 35 -18.20 -10.61 21.60
CA ALA A 35 -17.90 -12.04 21.58
C ALA A 35 -16.72 -12.37 20.64
N GLU A 36 -16.74 -11.84 19.41
CA GLU A 36 -15.66 -12.05 18.43
C GLU A 36 -14.35 -11.40 18.88
N SER A 37 -14.43 -10.24 19.53
CA SER A 37 -13.24 -9.56 20.07
C SER A 37 -12.59 -10.35 21.20
N LEU A 38 -13.35 -11.04 22.06
CA LEU A 38 -12.79 -11.90 23.10
C LEU A 38 -12.12 -13.16 22.50
N GLU A 39 -12.64 -13.67 21.38
CA GLU A 39 -12.08 -14.83 20.69
C GLU A 39 -10.78 -14.48 19.95
N LEU A 40 -10.77 -13.38 19.18
CA LEU A 40 -9.61 -12.93 18.41
C LEU A 40 -8.54 -12.24 19.26
N TYR A 41 -8.95 -11.50 20.29
CA TYR A 41 -8.05 -10.73 21.15
C TYR A 41 -8.25 -11.11 22.63
N PRO A 42 -7.81 -12.32 23.03
CA PRO A 42 -8.00 -12.80 24.40
C PRO A 42 -7.23 -11.96 25.44
N GLU A 43 -6.16 -11.28 25.03
CA GLU A 43 -5.36 -10.42 25.89
C GLU A 43 -5.59 -8.93 25.61
N LYS A 44 -5.72 -8.16 26.69
CA LYS A 44 -5.90 -6.70 26.62
C LYS A 44 -4.65 -6.05 26.02
N GLY A 45 -4.81 -5.44 24.85
CA GLY A 45 -3.75 -4.66 24.20
C GLY A 45 -3.31 -5.19 22.85
N ILE A 46 -3.55 -6.47 22.54
CA ILE A 46 -3.20 -7.07 21.24
C ILE A 46 -3.83 -6.30 20.08
N GLN A 47 -5.11 -5.93 20.20
CA GLN A 47 -5.80 -5.13 19.19
C GLN A 47 -5.08 -3.79 18.90
N LYS A 48 -4.62 -3.10 19.96
CA LYS A 48 -3.90 -1.82 19.82
C LYS A 48 -2.51 -2.02 19.21
N GLU A 49 -1.84 -3.11 19.57
CA GLU A 49 -0.57 -3.48 18.98
C GLU A 49 -0.72 -3.79 17.48
N GLU A 50 -1.74 -4.57 17.11
CA GLU A 50 -2.02 -4.87 15.71
C GLU A 50 -2.30 -3.60 14.90
N ILE A 51 -3.12 -2.69 15.41
CA ILE A 51 -3.38 -1.39 14.77
C ILE A 51 -2.08 -0.62 14.56
N LYS A 52 -1.19 -0.61 15.57
CA LYS A 52 0.12 0.04 15.49
C LYS A 52 0.99 -0.58 14.40
N TRP A 53 1.05 -1.90 14.30
CA TRP A 53 1.83 -2.60 13.29
C TRP A 53 1.24 -2.45 11.87
N ARG A 54 -0.10 -2.46 11.73
CA ARG A 54 -0.78 -2.18 10.46
C ARG A 54 -0.46 -0.78 9.96
N LYS A 55 -0.53 0.22 10.85
CA LYS A 55 -0.14 1.60 10.55
C LYS A 55 1.34 1.70 10.16
N TRP A 56 2.22 1.07 10.93
CA TRP A 56 3.65 1.05 10.61
C TRP A 56 3.97 0.39 9.26
N ALA A 57 3.28 -0.70 8.91
CA ALA A 57 3.50 -1.36 7.63
C ALA A 57 3.17 -0.46 6.44
N ASP A 58 2.08 0.29 6.53
CA ASP A 58 1.59 1.17 5.47
C ASP A 58 2.37 2.51 5.43
N GLU A 59 2.78 3.04 6.59
CA GLU A 59 3.51 4.32 6.66
C GLU A 59 5.01 4.17 6.46
N TRP A 60 5.60 3.01 6.80
CA TRP A 60 7.05 2.83 6.78
C TRP A 60 7.48 1.67 5.88
N LEU A 61 6.97 0.46 6.12
CA LEU A 61 7.46 -0.74 5.44
C LEU A 61 7.29 -0.68 3.92
N VAL A 62 6.12 -0.24 3.43
CA VAL A 62 5.85 -0.14 1.98
C VAL A 62 6.80 0.84 1.28
N HIS A 63 7.18 1.92 1.97
CA HIS A 63 8.11 2.92 1.45
C HIS A 63 9.53 2.38 1.30
N LEU A 64 9.88 1.30 2.00
CA LEU A 64 11.17 0.61 1.85
C LEU A 64 11.17 -0.38 0.67
N ILE A 65 10.01 -0.91 0.28
CA ILE A 65 9.92 -1.90 -0.80
C ILE A 65 10.35 -1.28 -2.12
N SER A 66 9.76 -0.15 -2.52
CA SER A 66 10.02 0.46 -3.82
C SER A 66 11.52 0.77 -4.05
N PRO A 67 12.23 1.45 -3.14
CA PRO A 67 13.67 1.68 -3.30
C PRO A 67 14.51 0.40 -3.35
N ASN A 68 14.07 -0.68 -2.69
CA ASN A 68 14.82 -1.92 -2.62
C ASN A 68 14.68 -2.76 -3.89
N VAL A 69 13.45 -2.90 -4.43
CA VAL A 69 13.19 -3.69 -5.65
C VAL A 69 13.63 -2.98 -6.93
N TYR A 70 13.74 -1.66 -6.91
CA TYR A 70 14.20 -0.83 -8.04
C TYR A 70 15.63 -0.28 -7.88
N ARG A 71 16.44 -0.85 -6.97
CA ARG A 71 17.76 -0.32 -6.60
C ARG A 71 18.75 -0.34 -7.78
N THR A 72 18.76 -1.42 -8.54
CA THR A 72 19.58 -1.57 -9.76
C THR A 72 18.70 -1.68 -11.01
N THR A 73 19.27 -1.40 -12.18
CA THR A 73 18.56 -1.52 -13.46
C THR A 73 18.09 -2.94 -13.74
N GLY A 74 18.90 -3.95 -13.39
CA GLY A 74 18.53 -5.36 -13.53
C GLY A 74 17.38 -5.79 -12.60
N GLU A 75 17.43 -5.40 -11.32
CA GLU A 75 16.37 -5.68 -10.35
C GLU A 75 15.06 -4.97 -10.73
N ALA A 76 15.16 -3.74 -11.25
CA ALA A 76 13.99 -2.99 -11.71
C ALA A 76 13.32 -3.65 -12.93
N MET A 77 14.11 -4.12 -13.90
CA MET A 77 13.58 -4.86 -15.05
C MET A 77 12.94 -6.18 -14.65
N ALA A 78 13.54 -6.93 -13.71
CA ALA A 78 12.95 -8.17 -13.21
C ALA A 78 11.64 -7.93 -12.45
N SER A 79 11.59 -6.85 -11.65
CA SER A 79 10.39 -6.47 -10.90
C SER A 79 9.24 -6.05 -11.82
N PHE A 80 9.54 -5.29 -12.88
CA PHE A 80 8.53 -4.94 -13.88
C PHE A 80 8.11 -6.10 -14.77
N ASP A 81 9.02 -7.02 -15.10
CA ASP A 81 8.67 -8.26 -15.79
C ASP A 81 7.65 -9.06 -14.99
N TYR A 82 7.87 -9.18 -13.67
CA TYR A 82 6.91 -9.80 -12.76
C TYR A 82 5.57 -9.05 -12.72
N ILE A 83 5.57 -7.71 -12.58
CA ILE A 83 4.35 -6.89 -12.57
C ILE A 83 3.56 -7.03 -13.88
N VAL A 84 4.24 -7.05 -15.02
CA VAL A 84 3.60 -7.20 -16.33
C VAL A 84 3.03 -8.60 -16.51
N ARG A 85 3.73 -9.62 -16.02
CA ARG A 85 3.31 -11.02 -16.11
C ARG A 85 2.11 -11.36 -15.22
N GLU A 86 2.11 -10.88 -13.97
CA GLU A 86 1.01 -11.08 -13.03
C GLU A 86 -0.14 -10.09 -13.26
N GLY A 87 0.17 -8.94 -13.85
CA GLY A 87 -0.81 -7.94 -14.22
C GLY A 87 -1.62 -8.31 -15.47
N LYS A 88 -2.80 -7.73 -15.59
CA LYS A 88 -3.66 -7.86 -16.78
C LYS A 88 -3.21 -6.91 -17.89
N PHE A 89 -1.96 -7.01 -18.34
CA PHE A 89 -1.45 -6.19 -19.44
C PHE A 89 -1.60 -6.92 -20.78
N SER A 90 -2.05 -6.22 -21.82
CA SER A 90 -1.98 -6.75 -23.19
C SER A 90 -0.52 -6.85 -23.65
N THR A 91 -0.23 -7.68 -24.67
CA THR A 91 1.16 -7.97 -25.09
C THR A 91 1.96 -6.72 -25.46
N MET A 92 1.33 -5.72 -26.08
CA MET A 92 2.00 -4.47 -26.44
C MET A 92 2.15 -3.53 -25.24
N GLU A 93 1.11 -3.36 -24.43
CA GLU A 93 1.16 -2.55 -23.21
C GLU A 93 2.16 -3.10 -22.21
N GLY A 94 2.25 -4.42 -22.09
CA GLY A 94 3.21 -5.10 -21.22
C GLY A 94 4.65 -4.86 -21.64
N PHE A 95 4.95 -4.86 -22.94
CA PHE A 95 6.29 -4.52 -23.43
C PHE A 95 6.66 -3.07 -23.08
N PHE A 96 5.77 -2.10 -23.36
CA PHE A 96 6.02 -0.71 -22.99
C PHE A 96 6.13 -0.50 -21.48
N ALA A 97 5.22 -1.11 -20.71
CA ALA A 97 5.24 -1.05 -19.25
C ALA A 97 6.54 -1.63 -18.67
N LYS A 98 7.07 -2.71 -19.25
CA LYS A 98 8.32 -3.32 -18.78
C LYS A 98 9.50 -2.37 -18.91
N TYR A 99 9.74 -1.81 -20.10
CA TYR A 99 10.93 -1.00 -20.34
C TYR A 99 10.78 0.44 -19.85
N VAL A 100 9.65 1.09 -20.16
CA VAL A 100 9.40 2.49 -19.76
C VAL A 100 9.13 2.56 -18.26
N GLY A 101 8.35 1.62 -17.72
CA GLY A 101 8.06 1.55 -16.29
C GLY A 101 9.31 1.27 -15.45
N ALA A 102 10.16 0.32 -15.85
CA ALA A 102 11.42 0.05 -15.15
C ALA A 102 12.35 1.27 -15.14
N ALA A 103 12.50 1.96 -16.27
CA ALA A 103 13.33 3.17 -16.36
C ALA A 103 12.78 4.31 -15.48
N ALA A 104 11.46 4.55 -15.51
CA ALA A 104 10.81 5.55 -14.68
C ALA A 104 10.97 5.25 -13.18
N MET A 105 10.70 4.00 -12.78
CA MET A 105 10.80 3.60 -11.36
C MET A 105 12.24 3.59 -10.85
N TYR A 106 13.23 3.28 -11.69
CA TYR A 106 14.64 3.43 -11.31
C TYR A 106 15.00 4.89 -10.97
N ILE A 107 14.52 5.85 -11.77
CA ILE A 107 14.73 7.29 -11.50
C ILE A 107 13.98 7.73 -10.24
N ILE A 108 12.73 7.28 -10.07
CA ILE A 108 11.91 7.59 -8.88
C ILE A 108 12.55 7.00 -7.63
N ALA A 109 13.02 5.75 -7.67
CA ALA A 109 13.68 5.09 -6.54
C ALA A 109 14.94 5.83 -6.09
N LYS A 110 15.74 6.35 -7.04
CA LYS A 110 16.89 7.22 -6.70
C LYS A 110 16.47 8.52 -6.03
N ARG A 111 15.37 9.15 -6.48
CA ARG A 111 14.84 10.37 -5.85
C ARG A 111 14.28 10.09 -4.45
N LEU A 112 13.57 8.98 -4.28
CA LEU A 112 13.02 8.56 -2.98
C LEU A 112 14.12 8.23 -1.97
N LYS A 113 15.24 7.64 -2.41
CA LYS A 113 16.40 7.38 -1.55
C LYS A 113 17.13 8.65 -1.10
N SER A 114 17.06 9.72 -1.89
CA SER A 114 17.73 10.99 -1.59
C SER A 114 16.94 11.90 -0.66
N ARG A 115 15.71 11.51 -0.30
CA ARG A 115 14.80 12.24 0.57
C ARG A 115 14.86 11.68 1.99
#